data_AF-A0A4Q7KDE2-F1
#
_entry.id   AF-A0A4Q7KDE2-F1
#
_cell.length_a   1.000
_cell.length_b   1.000
_cell.length_c   1.000
_cell.angle_alpha   90.00
_cell.angle_beta   90.00
_cell.angle_gamma   90.00
#
_symmetry.space_group_name_H-M   'P 1'
#
loop_
_entity.id
_entity.type
_entity.pdbx_description
1 polymer ?
#
loop_
_entity_poly.entity_id
_entity_poly.type
_entity_poly.pdbx_seq_one_letter_code
_entity_poly.pdbx_strand_id
1 'polypeptide(L)'
;MHDTTVVRRRRNPDATRRLICRGFCGGGAASYLEWDDKIGPENELAAICYPGREGRFTDEFAENWDELVADTTEAVLSATDIPYVLFGHSMGGWMAFDVTAGIERAGKRPPEALVVFSANAPSRGLTERDMLPGGHFYTPETWQKLPTFIESLNAAQPATP
;
A
#
# COMPACT_ATOMS: atom_id res chain seq x y z
N MET A 1 7.31 4.86 -23.41
CA MET A 1 7.52 5.27 -22.01
C MET A 1 6.75 4.27 -21.14
N HIS A 2 7.38 3.64 -20.16
CA HIS A 2 6.63 2.79 -19.23
C HIS A 2 5.77 3.68 -18.34
N ASP A 3 4.52 3.28 -18.13
CA ASP A 3 3.63 3.95 -17.19
C ASP A 3 4.19 3.74 -15.78
N THR A 4 4.63 4.84 -15.15
CA THR A 4 5.23 4.82 -13.81
C THR A 4 4.18 4.95 -12.72
N THR A 5 2.94 5.33 -13.05
CA THR A 5 1.84 5.50 -12.11
C THR A 5 1.07 4.20 -11.92
N VAL A 6 0.70 3.54 -13.02
CA VAL A 6 0.07 2.21 -13.01
C VAL A 6 1.06 1.17 -13.53
N VAL A 7 1.80 0.60 -12.59
CA VAL A 7 2.86 -0.35 -12.89
C VAL A 7 2.26 -1.73 -13.17
N ARG A 8 2.63 -2.31 -14.31
CA ARG A 8 2.26 -3.68 -14.72
C ARG A 8 3.52 -4.43 -15.11
N ARG A 9 3.76 -5.59 -14.51
CA ARG A 9 4.89 -6.47 -14.90
C ARG A 9 4.66 -7.07 -16.28
N ARG A 10 3.44 -7.56 -16.53
CA ARG A 10 2.98 -8.11 -17.80
C ARG A 10 1.67 -7.42 -18.16
N ARG A 11 1.56 -6.94 -19.40
CA ARG A 11 0.27 -6.52 -19.95
C ARG A 11 -0.50 -7.75 -20.44
N ASN A 12 -1.78 -7.80 -20.14
CA ASN A 12 -2.69 -8.87 -20.59
C ASN A 12 -3.89 -8.24 -21.32
N PRO A 13 -3.84 -8.11 -22.66
CA PRO A 13 -4.92 -7.51 -23.43
C PRO A 13 -6.21 -8.34 -23.41
N ASP A 14 -6.12 -9.63 -23.08
CA ASP A 14 -7.25 -10.56 -23.00
C ASP A 14 -7.80 -10.69 -21.56
N ALA A 15 -7.29 -9.88 -20.62
CA ALA A 15 -7.75 -9.90 -19.24
C ALA A 15 -9.22 -9.54 -19.13
N THR A 16 -9.97 -10.38 -18.43
CA THR A 16 -11.40 -10.14 -18.14
C THR A 16 -11.59 -9.37 -16.84
N ARG A 17 -10.54 -9.29 -16.01
CA ARG A 17 -10.54 -8.60 -14.71
C ARG A 17 -9.15 -8.10 -14.36
N ARG A 18 -9.09 -6.99 -13.61
CA ARG A 18 -7.84 -6.42 -13.08
C ARG A 18 -7.79 -6.47 -11.56
N LEU A 19 -6.70 -6.97 -11.00
CA LEU A 19 -6.36 -6.79 -9.58
C LEU A 19 -5.47 -5.56 -9.45
N ILE A 20 -5.96 -4.52 -8.76
CA ILE A 20 -5.21 -3.28 -8.57
C ILE A 20 -4.75 -3.17 -7.10
N CYS A 21 -3.45 -3.32 -6.91
CA CYS A 21 -2.76 -3.26 -5.61
C CYS A 21 -2.19 -1.86 -5.35
N ARG A 22 -1.96 -1.51 -4.08
CA ARG A 22 -1.35 -0.24 -3.68
C ARG A 22 -0.32 -0.45 -2.59
N GLY A 23 0.74 0.36 -2.58
CA GLY A 23 1.80 0.27 -1.58
C GLY A 23 1.29 0.43 -0.15
N PHE A 24 1.96 -0.25 0.79
CA PHE A 24 1.78 -0.10 2.24
C PHE A 24 2.91 0.73 2.85
N CYS A 25 2.89 1.02 4.15
CA CYS A 25 3.98 1.75 4.81
C CYS A 25 5.34 1.10 4.55
N GLY A 26 6.23 1.80 3.84
CA GLY A 26 7.57 1.31 3.48
C GLY A 26 7.63 0.34 2.31
N GLY A 27 6.49 -0.14 1.79
CA GLY A 27 6.39 -0.97 0.59
C GLY A 27 5.86 -0.19 -0.62
N GLY A 28 6.13 -0.67 -1.83
CA GLY A 28 5.76 0.00 -3.08
C GLY A 28 5.05 -0.93 -4.07
N ALA A 29 4.84 -0.47 -5.29
CA ALA A 29 4.21 -1.25 -6.36
C ALA A 29 4.98 -2.55 -6.64
N ALA A 30 6.30 -2.52 -6.51
CA ALA A 30 7.19 -3.66 -6.75
C ALA A 30 6.84 -4.89 -5.88
N SER A 31 6.33 -4.68 -4.67
CA SER A 31 5.99 -5.76 -3.72
C SER A 31 4.89 -6.71 -4.23
N TYR A 32 4.11 -6.29 -5.23
CA TYR A 32 3.00 -7.07 -5.78
C TYR A 32 3.33 -7.72 -7.12
N LEU A 33 4.37 -7.27 -7.82
CA LEU A 33 4.63 -7.68 -9.21
C LEU A 33 4.96 -9.18 -9.34
N GLU A 34 5.46 -9.80 -8.28
CA GLU A 34 5.71 -11.25 -8.24
C GLU A 34 4.43 -12.10 -8.18
N TRP A 35 3.27 -11.50 -7.92
CA TRP A 35 1.99 -12.20 -7.90
C TRP A 35 1.39 -12.40 -9.28
N ASP A 36 1.94 -11.77 -10.31
CA ASP A 36 1.42 -11.81 -11.68
C ASP A 36 1.28 -13.25 -12.22
N ASP A 37 2.15 -14.17 -11.78
CA ASP A 37 2.09 -15.59 -12.16
C ASP A 37 1.15 -16.43 -11.25
N LYS A 38 0.51 -15.80 -10.26
CA LYS A 38 -0.30 -16.46 -9.21
C LYS A 38 -1.79 -16.08 -9.25
N ILE A 39 -2.16 -15.06 -10.02
CA ILE A 39 -3.54 -14.54 -10.07
C ILE A 39 -4.42 -15.17 -11.14
N GLY A 40 -3.92 -16.16 -11.90
CA GLY A 40 -4.65 -16.81 -12.99
C GLY A 40 -4.52 -16.07 -14.32
N PRO A 41 -4.60 -16.80 -15.46
CA PRO A 41 -4.31 -16.28 -16.80
C PRO A 41 -5.32 -15.26 -17.33
N GLU A 42 -6.56 -15.26 -16.81
CA GLU A 42 -7.64 -14.36 -17.20
C GLU A 42 -7.60 -12.99 -16.49
N ASN A 43 -6.65 -12.82 -15.56
CA ASN A 43 -6.49 -11.60 -14.77
C ASN A 43 -5.25 -10.81 -15.19
N GLU A 44 -5.30 -9.50 -14.97
CA GLU A 44 -4.12 -8.61 -15.07
C GLU A 44 -3.80 -8.03 -13.69
N LEU A 45 -2.53 -8.03 -13.31
CA LEU A 45 -2.07 -7.34 -12.11
C LEU A 45 -1.62 -5.92 -12.47
N ALA A 46 -2.16 -4.94 -11.75
CA ALA A 46 -1.66 -3.58 -11.73
C ALA A 46 -1.32 -3.17 -10.31
N ALA A 47 -0.29 -2.36 -10.15
CA ALA A 47 0.10 -1.80 -8.86
C ALA A 47 0.28 -0.28 -8.99
N ILE A 48 -0.31 0.46 -8.06
CA ILE A 48 -0.21 1.93 -8.04
C ILE A 48 1.08 2.34 -7.37
N CYS A 49 1.86 3.15 -8.09
CA CYS A 49 3.04 3.81 -7.55
C CYS A 49 2.66 5.21 -7.03
N TYR A 50 2.93 5.45 -5.75
CA TYR A 50 2.69 6.75 -5.13
C TYR A 50 3.73 7.78 -5.59
N PRO A 51 3.38 9.08 -5.58
CA PRO A 51 4.33 10.14 -5.91
C PRO A 51 5.52 10.13 -4.94
N GLY A 52 6.70 10.46 -5.45
CA GLY A 52 7.96 10.40 -4.71
C GLY A 52 8.50 8.99 -4.44
N ARG A 53 7.87 7.94 -4.98
CA ARG A 53 8.32 6.54 -4.81
C ARG A 53 8.68 5.89 -6.13
N GLU A 54 9.61 4.93 -6.10
CA GLU A 54 9.97 4.03 -7.21
C GLU A 54 10.10 4.76 -8.56
N GLY A 55 9.23 4.47 -9.54
CA GLY A 55 9.25 5.09 -10.87
C GLY A 55 8.78 6.55 -10.90
N ARG A 56 8.19 7.05 -9.81
CA ARG A 56 7.74 8.43 -9.59
C ARG A 56 8.61 9.18 -8.58
N PHE A 57 9.88 8.78 -8.41
CA PHE A 57 10.79 9.38 -7.40
C PHE A 57 11.09 10.88 -7.62
N THR A 58 10.86 11.41 -8.81
CA THR A 58 11.00 12.84 -9.13
C THR A 58 9.72 13.65 -8.88
N ASP A 59 8.59 12.98 -8.67
CA ASP A 59 7.32 13.63 -8.38
C ASP A 59 7.34 14.11 -6.92
N GLU A 60 6.71 15.26 -6.64
CA GLU A 60 6.58 15.77 -5.29
C GLU A 60 5.72 14.84 -4.44
N PHE A 61 6.15 14.54 -3.22
CA PHE A 61 5.37 13.72 -2.29
C PHE A 61 4.04 14.40 -1.97
N ALA A 62 2.97 13.61 -1.83
CA ALA A 62 1.74 14.10 -1.21
C ALA A 62 2.03 14.56 0.23
N GLU A 63 1.57 15.76 0.59
CA GLU A 63 1.84 16.36 1.90
C GLU A 63 0.89 15.83 2.98
N ASN A 64 -0.27 15.33 2.56
CA ASN A 64 -1.30 14.81 3.46
C ASN A 64 -2.04 13.61 2.83
N TRP A 65 -2.90 12.98 3.65
CA TRP A 65 -3.65 11.80 3.25
C TRP A 65 -4.64 12.08 2.12
N ASP A 66 -5.33 13.21 2.14
CA ASP A 66 -6.35 13.55 1.15
C ASP A 66 -5.73 13.74 -0.24
N GLU A 67 -4.56 14.39 -0.31
CA GLU A 67 -3.77 14.50 -1.55
C GLU A 67 -3.34 13.13 -2.07
N LEU A 68 -2.87 12.25 -1.19
CA LEU A 68 -2.45 10.91 -1.57
C LEU A 68 -3.65 10.07 -2.06
N VAL A 69 -4.81 10.19 -1.41
CA VAL A 69 -6.06 9.54 -1.84
C VAL A 69 -6.53 10.07 -3.18
N ALA A 70 -6.43 11.39 -3.42
CA ALA A 70 -6.81 12.00 -4.69
C ALA A 70 -5.92 11.50 -5.84
N ASP A 71 -4.59 11.55 -5.68
CA ASP A 71 -3.64 11.02 -6.67
C ASP A 71 -3.87 9.53 -6.93
N THR A 72 -4.06 8.75 -5.86
CA THR A 72 -4.31 7.30 -5.97
C THR A 72 -5.64 7.00 -6.65
N THR A 73 -6.68 7.80 -6.40
CA THR A 73 -7.98 7.67 -7.05
C THR A 73 -7.86 7.87 -8.56
N GLU A 74 -7.17 8.93 -9.00
CA GLU A 74 -6.95 9.18 -10.43
C GLU A 74 -6.12 8.07 -11.09
N ALA A 75 -5.07 7.62 -10.40
CA ALA A 75 -4.26 6.50 -10.85
C ALA A 75 -5.11 5.22 -11.02
N VAL A 76 -5.98 4.90 -10.05
CA VAL A 76 -6.91 3.77 -10.15
C VAL A 76 -7.86 3.94 -11.32
N LEU A 77 -8.53 5.09 -11.45
CA LEU A 77 -9.52 5.36 -12.50
C LEU A 77 -8.93 5.25 -13.92
N SER A 78 -7.65 5.57 -14.09
CA SER A 78 -6.93 5.36 -15.37
C SER A 78 -6.81 3.88 -15.77
N ALA A 79 -7.08 2.95 -14.86
CA ALA A 79 -6.96 1.51 -15.04
C ALA A 79 -8.29 0.76 -14.83
N THR A 80 -9.44 1.43 -15.02
CA THR A 80 -10.78 0.84 -14.86
C THR A 80 -11.54 0.62 -16.17
N ASP A 81 -10.86 0.32 -17.28
CA ASP A 81 -11.48 -0.02 -18.56
C ASP A 81 -12.18 -1.39 -18.54
N ILE A 82 -11.68 -2.35 -17.75
CA ILE A 82 -12.27 -3.67 -17.50
C ILE A 82 -12.69 -3.82 -16.03
N PRO A 83 -13.57 -4.77 -15.67
CA PRO A 83 -13.88 -5.07 -14.26
C PRO A 83 -12.64 -5.17 -13.38
N TYR A 84 -12.72 -4.70 -12.14
CA TYR A 84 -11.55 -4.59 -11.30
C TYR A 84 -11.85 -4.84 -9.82
N VAL A 85 -10.81 -5.30 -9.12
CA VAL A 85 -10.78 -5.55 -7.67
C VAL A 85 -9.69 -4.68 -7.07
N LEU A 86 -9.98 -4.04 -5.94
CA LEU A 86 -9.00 -3.26 -5.20
C LEU A 86 -8.46 -4.07 -4.04
N PHE A 87 -7.12 -4.17 -3.94
CA PHE A 87 -6.44 -4.87 -2.86
C PHE A 87 -5.54 -3.92 -2.07
N GLY A 88 -5.65 -3.97 -0.75
CA GLY A 88 -4.82 -3.17 0.16
C GLY A 88 -4.30 -3.97 1.35
N HIS A 89 -3.00 -3.89 1.60
CA HIS A 89 -2.36 -4.45 2.79
C HIS A 89 -2.01 -3.35 3.80
N SER A 90 -2.27 -3.56 5.10
CA SER A 90 -1.93 -2.59 6.15
C SER A 90 -2.47 -1.17 5.83
N MET A 91 -1.64 -0.13 5.78
CA MET A 91 -2.05 1.22 5.32
C MET A 91 -2.74 1.21 3.95
N GLY A 92 -2.30 0.34 3.05
CA GLY A 92 -2.91 0.17 1.73
C GLY A 92 -4.38 -0.27 1.81
N GLY A 93 -4.79 -0.91 2.92
CA GLY A 93 -6.19 -1.26 3.19
C GLY A 93 -7.07 -0.05 3.43
N TRP A 94 -6.63 0.94 4.23
CA TRP A 94 -7.34 2.21 4.40
C TRP A 94 -7.38 3.01 3.10
N MET A 95 -6.26 3.06 2.39
CA MET A 95 -6.21 3.68 1.06
C MET A 95 -7.18 3.00 0.08
N ALA A 96 -7.34 1.68 0.15
CA ALA A 96 -8.31 0.94 -0.66
C ALA A 96 -9.76 1.29 -0.32
N PHE A 97 -10.05 1.48 0.97
CA PHE A 97 -11.34 1.95 1.41
C PHE A 97 -11.64 3.38 0.95
N ASP A 98 -10.75 4.34 1.21
CA ASP A 98 -10.99 5.76 0.91
C ASP A 98 -11.07 6.02 -0.60
N VAL A 99 -10.23 5.36 -1.40
CA VAL A 99 -10.33 5.41 -2.86
C VAL A 99 -11.68 4.84 -3.33
N THR A 100 -12.12 3.70 -2.77
CA THR A 100 -13.43 3.12 -3.15
C THR A 100 -14.57 4.08 -2.82
N ALA A 101 -14.58 4.64 -1.62
CA ALA A 101 -15.58 5.62 -1.20
C ALA A 101 -15.54 6.89 -2.06
N GLY A 102 -14.35 7.36 -2.44
CA GLY A 102 -14.17 8.49 -3.35
C GLY A 102 -14.74 8.23 -4.74
N ILE A 103 -14.44 7.07 -5.32
CA ILE A 103 -14.96 6.61 -6.62
C ILE A 103 -16.50 6.54 -6.60
N GLU A 104 -17.09 5.95 -5.55
CA GLU A 104 -18.55 5.86 -5.39
C GLU A 104 -19.20 7.25 -5.27
N ARG A 105 -18.65 8.13 -4.42
CA ARG A 105 -19.14 9.52 -4.26
C ARG A 105 -19.06 10.32 -5.55
N ALA A 106 -18.05 10.06 -6.38
CA ALA A 106 -17.89 10.68 -7.69
C ALA A 106 -18.80 10.09 -8.78
N GLY A 107 -19.66 9.11 -8.45
CA GLY A 107 -20.56 8.45 -9.39
C GLY A 107 -19.83 7.62 -10.46
N LYS A 108 -18.59 7.22 -10.19
CA LYS A 108 -17.78 6.37 -11.08
C LYS A 108 -18.07 4.89 -10.77
N ARG A 109 -17.72 4.00 -11.70
CA ARG A 109 -17.94 2.56 -11.54
C ARG A 109 -17.10 2.03 -10.36
N PRO A 110 -17.70 1.54 -9.26
CA PRO A 110 -16.95 1.00 -8.13
C PRO A 110 -16.24 -0.32 -8.51
N PRO A 111 -15.26 -0.77 -7.70
CA PRO A 111 -14.70 -2.11 -7.88
C PRO A 111 -15.75 -3.19 -7.61
N GLU A 112 -15.59 -4.36 -8.24
CA GLU A 112 -16.46 -5.50 -7.95
C GLU A 112 -16.21 -6.09 -6.56
N ALA A 113 -15.01 -5.88 -6.02
CA ALA A 113 -14.66 -6.23 -4.65
C ALA A 113 -13.57 -5.31 -4.10
N LEU A 114 -13.63 -5.07 -2.80
CA LEU A 114 -12.60 -4.43 -1.99
C LEU A 114 -12.01 -5.46 -1.03
N VAL A 115 -10.71 -5.71 -1.13
CA VAL A 115 -9.97 -6.64 -0.26
C VAL A 115 -9.06 -5.85 0.67
N VAL A 116 -9.35 -5.90 1.97
CA VAL A 116 -8.57 -5.27 3.04
C VAL A 116 -7.85 -6.37 3.83
N PHE A 117 -6.51 -6.34 3.82
CA PHE A 117 -5.68 -7.38 4.40
C PHE A 117 -4.72 -6.81 5.47
N SER A 118 -4.65 -7.46 6.64
CA SER A 118 -3.81 -7.05 7.78
C SER A 118 -3.90 -5.55 8.14
N ALA A 119 -5.11 -5.00 8.07
CA ALA A 119 -5.40 -3.62 8.44
C ALA A 119 -6.51 -3.61 9.50
N ASN A 120 -6.41 -2.68 10.46
CA ASN A 120 -7.52 -2.41 11.35
C ASN A 120 -8.71 -1.87 10.54
N ALA A 121 -9.94 -2.18 10.97
CA ALA A 121 -11.13 -1.66 10.32
C ALA A 121 -11.04 -0.12 10.19
N PRO A 122 -11.34 0.47 9.02
CA PRO A 122 -11.26 1.93 8.83
C PRO A 122 -12.06 2.72 9.88
N SER A 123 -13.22 2.19 10.29
CA SER A 123 -14.07 2.77 11.33
C SER A 123 -13.48 2.72 12.75
N ARG A 124 -12.47 1.87 12.99
CA ARG A 124 -11.79 1.71 14.28
C ARG A 124 -10.54 2.58 14.38
N GLY A 125 -9.94 2.95 13.26
CA GLY A 125 -8.67 3.69 13.21
C GLY A 125 -7.52 2.97 13.93
N LEU A 126 -6.47 3.72 14.26
CA LEU A 126 -5.42 3.28 15.17
C LEU A 126 -5.89 3.50 16.60
N THR A 127 -5.91 2.42 17.40
CA THR A 127 -6.15 2.53 18.84
C THR A 127 -4.84 2.69 19.59
N GLU A 128 -4.87 3.14 20.84
CA GLU A 128 -3.67 3.20 21.70
C GLU A 128 -2.91 1.88 21.78
N ARG A 129 -3.60 0.73 21.59
CA ARG A 129 -2.96 -0.59 21.58
C ARG A 129 -2.23 -0.90 20.27
N ASP A 130 -2.62 -0.24 19.19
CA ASP A 130 -1.98 -0.36 17.88
C ASP A 130 -0.78 0.60 17.75
N MET A 131 -0.75 1.63 18.60
CA MET A 131 0.34 2.59 18.70
C MET A 131 1.40 2.07 19.66
N LEU A 132 2.65 1.95 19.21
CA LEU A 132 3.77 1.78 20.14
C LEU A 132 3.83 3.02 21.07
N PRO A 133 4.31 2.88 22.33
CA PRO A 133 4.47 4.03 23.22
C PRO A 133 5.32 5.11 22.53
N GLY A 134 4.69 6.24 22.19
CA GLY A 134 5.32 7.35 21.46
C GLY A 134 4.75 7.66 20.07
N GLY A 135 3.71 6.96 19.61
CA GLY A 135 3.08 7.21 18.31
C GLY A 135 3.77 6.48 17.16
N HIS A 136 3.07 6.37 16.02
CA HIS A 136 3.67 5.84 14.81
C HIS A 136 4.72 6.85 14.31
N PHE A 137 5.96 6.37 14.16
CA PHE A 137 7.21 7.09 13.94
C PHE A 137 8.00 7.38 15.24
N TYR A 138 9.07 6.61 15.39
CA TYR A 138 9.97 6.53 16.53
C TYR A 138 10.51 7.89 16.97
N THR A 139 10.23 8.28 18.22
CA THR A 139 10.88 9.41 18.89
C THR A 139 12.31 9.04 19.31
N PRO A 140 13.22 10.03 19.51
CA PRO A 140 14.56 9.77 20.08
C PRO A 140 14.52 8.98 21.40
N GLU A 141 13.52 9.23 22.24
CA GLU A 141 13.29 8.54 23.50
C GLU A 141 12.88 7.07 23.28
N THR A 142 12.09 6.79 22.23
CA THR A 142 11.76 5.42 21.82
C THR A 142 13.00 4.68 21.31
N TRP A 143 13.86 5.34 20.53
CA TRP A 143 15.13 4.77 20.06
C TRP A 143 16.08 4.41 21.20
N GLN A 144 16.17 5.23 22.24
CA GLN A 144 17.01 4.94 23.41
C GLN A 144 16.57 3.69 24.17
N LYS A 145 15.27 3.34 24.11
CA LYS A 145 14.71 2.16 24.77
C LYS A 145 14.66 0.92 23.87
N LEU A 146 14.84 1.07 22.56
CA LEU A 146 14.75 -0.06 21.61
C LEU A 146 15.68 -1.24 21.97
N PRO A 147 16.95 -1.03 22.39
CA PRO A 147 17.82 -2.13 22.77
C PRO A 147 17.28 -2.99 23.90
N THR A 148 16.49 -2.44 24.84
CA THR A 148 15.96 -3.19 25.98
C THR A 148 14.86 -4.19 25.58
N PHE A 149 14.27 -4.02 24.39
CA PHE A 149 13.22 -4.91 23.87
C PHE A 149 13.75 -5.96 22.89
N ILE A 150 15.02 -5.89 22.51
CA ILE A 150 15.68 -6.83 21.61
C ILE A 150 16.76 -7.55 22.40
N GLU A 151 16.42 -8.67 23.01
CA GLU A 151 17.28 -9.44 23.94
C GLU A 151 18.66 -9.77 23.35
N SER A 152 18.75 -9.99 22.03
CA SER A 152 20.00 -10.23 21.32
C SER A 152 20.94 -9.02 21.25
N LEU A 153 20.44 -7.80 21.44
CA LEU A 153 21.26 -6.59 21.56
C LEU A 153 21.83 -6.40 22.97
N ASN A 154 21.34 -7.15 23.96
CA ASN A 154 21.79 -7.11 25.36
C ASN A 154 22.73 -8.26 25.72
N ALA A 155 23.21 -9.02 24.73
CA ALA A 155 24.15 -10.11 24.96
C ALA A 155 25.45 -9.55 25.57
N ALA A 156 25.66 -9.82 26.86
CA ALA A 156 26.92 -9.61 27.55
C ALA A 156 28.06 -10.26 26.76
N GLN A 157 29.19 -9.57 26.67
CA GLN A 157 30.40 -10.05 26.01
C GLN A 157 30.73 -11.48 26.46
N PRO A 158 31.17 -12.38 25.56
CA PRO A 158 31.57 -13.73 25.96
C PRO A 158 32.71 -13.62 26.97
N ALA A 159 32.57 -14.31 28.11
CA ALA A 159 33.64 -14.47 29.07
C ALA A 159 34.86 -15.05 28.34
N THR A 160 35.95 -14.31 28.36
CA THR A 160 37.24 -14.74 27.81
C THR A 160 37.75 -15.90 28.67
N PRO A 161 38.32 -16.98 28.08
CA PRO A 161 38.73 -18.18 28.80
C PRO A 161 39.79 -17.93 29.88
#